data_AF-A0A0Q6EGY8-F1
#
_entry.id   AF-A0A0Q6EGY8-F1
#
_cell.length_a   1.000
_cell.length_b   1.000
_cell.length_c   1.000
_cell.angle_alpha   90.00
_cell.angle_beta   90.00
_cell.angle_gamma   90.00
#
_symmetry.space_group_name_H-M   'P 1'
#
loop_
_entity.id
_entity.type
_entity.pdbx_description
1 polymer ?
#
loop_
_entity_poly.entity_id
_entity_poly.type
_entity_poly.pdbx_seq_one_letter_code
_entity_poly.pdbx_strand_id
1 'polypeptide(L)'
;MDDLRLEIDDDLAVALRRRAAEHGHSVEEEALNLLSEVLQQAPKVSKAPEGASVGELFRIWREENGGGVDFELPDRSEWKDRPLDFGT
;
A
#
# COMPACT_ATOMS: atom_id res chain seq x y z
N MET A 1 -0.95 23.32 7.82
CA MET A 1 -1.35 22.14 8.61
C MET A 1 -2.85 22.08 8.48
N ASP A 2 -3.38 21.03 7.86
CA ASP A 2 -4.81 20.76 7.95
C ASP A 2 -5.11 20.34 9.40
N ASP A 3 -6.09 20.98 10.01
CA ASP A 3 -6.53 20.68 11.37
C ASP A 3 -7.49 19.49 11.31
N LEU A 4 -7.01 18.30 11.68
CA LEU A 4 -7.78 17.07 11.60
C LEU A 4 -8.53 16.85 12.91
N ARG A 5 -9.86 17.02 12.87
CA ARG A 5 -10.71 16.86 14.04
C ARG A 5 -11.29 15.45 14.10
N LEU A 6 -10.92 14.70 15.13
CA LEU A 6 -11.39 13.33 15.37
C LEU A 6 -12.40 13.33 16.52
N GLU A 7 -13.55 12.68 16.32
CA GLU A 7 -14.47 12.36 17.41
C GLU A 7 -14.11 10.98 17.97
N ILE A 8 -13.90 10.91 19.28
CA ILE A 8 -13.55 9.68 20.00
C ILE A 8 -14.50 9.50 21.19
N ASP A 9 -14.71 8.25 21.59
CA ASP A 9 -15.48 7.95 22.79
C ASP A 9 -14.75 8.37 24.07
N ASP A 10 -15.51 8.54 25.15
CA ASP A 10 -15.00 9.04 26.43
C ASP A 10 -13.99 8.07 27.08
N ASP A 11 -14.20 6.76 26.93
CA ASP A 11 -13.33 5.74 27.49
C ASP A 11 -11.95 5.76 26.81
N LEU A 12 -11.92 5.94 25.50
CA LEU A 12 -10.72 6.11 24.70
C LEU A 12 -9.99 7.41 25.08
N ALA A 13 -10.73 8.51 25.30
CA ALA A 13 -10.14 9.76 25.76
C ALA A 13 -9.48 9.62 27.15
N VAL A 14 -10.09 8.88 28.07
CA VAL A 14 -9.52 8.58 29.39
C VAL A 14 -8.26 7.72 29.27
N ALA A 15 -8.30 6.66 28.46
CA ALA A 15 -7.16 5.80 28.23
C ALA A 15 -5.96 6.55 27.61
N LEU A 16 -6.24 7.41 26.62
CA LEU A 16 -5.22 8.20 25.94
C LEU A 16 -4.56 9.21 26.89
N ARG A 17 -5.34 9.90 27.73
CA ARG A 17 -4.80 10.82 28.75
C ARG A 17 -3.89 10.11 29.75
N ARG A 18 -4.29 8.92 30.22
CA ARG A 18 -3.48 8.15 31.16
C ARG A 18 -2.13 7.79 30.54
N ARG A 19 -2.15 7.28 29.31
CA ARG A 19 -0.95 6.89 28.58
C ARG A 19 -0.03 8.10 28.28
N ALA A 20 -0.61 9.23 27.87
CA ALA A 20 0.16 10.46 27.65
C ALA A 20 0.88 10.93 28.93
N ALA A 21 0.21 10.84 30.09
CA ALA A 21 0.82 11.16 31.38
C ALA A 21 1.95 10.18 31.76
N GLU A 22 1.77 8.88 31.49
CA GLU A 22 2.81 7.87 31.72
C GLU A 22 4.06 8.09 30.85
N HIS A 23 3.88 8.59 29.63
CA HIS A 23 4.96 8.83 28.67
C HIS A 23 5.53 10.26 28.72
N GLY A 24 4.90 11.18 29.46
CA GLY A 24 5.33 12.58 29.54
C GLY A 24 5.04 13.39 28.28
N HIS A 25 4.05 12.98 27.48
CA HIS A 25 3.64 13.64 26.25
C HIS A 25 2.35 14.45 26.42
N SER A 26 2.07 15.34 25.48
CA SER A 26 0.71 15.87 25.32
C SER A 26 -0.24 14.78 24.79
N VAL A 27 -1.55 14.95 25.02
CA VAL A 27 -2.57 14.00 24.54
C VAL A 27 -2.55 13.90 23.00
N GLU A 28 -2.35 15.03 22.32
CA GLU A 28 -2.24 15.10 20.87
C GLU A 28 -0.98 14.38 20.36
N GLU A 29 0.16 14.65 20.98
CA GLU A 29 1.43 14.00 20.61
C GLU A 29 1.39 12.50 20.83
N GLU A 30 0.81 12.02 21.94
CA GLU A 30 0.63 10.59 22.17
C GLU A 30 -0.31 9.96 21.13
N ALA A 31 -1.38 10.66 20.74
CA ALA A 31 -2.28 10.21 19.68
C ALA A 31 -1.55 10.09 18.33
N LEU A 32 -0.76 11.11 17.97
CA LEU A 32 0.03 11.12 16.74
C LEU A 32 1.09 10.01 16.72
N ASN A 33 1.76 9.78 17.86
CA ASN A 33 2.74 8.71 18.01
C ASN A 33 2.09 7.33 17.82
N LEU A 34 0.94 7.09 18.45
CA LEU A 34 0.18 5.85 18.28
C LEU A 34 -0.28 5.64 16.83
N LEU A 35 -0.84 6.69 16.20
CA LEU A 35 -1.25 6.62 14.79
C LEU A 35 -0.06 6.33 13.88
N SER A 36 1.07 6.99 14.11
CA SER A 36 2.31 6.76 13.35
C SER A 36 2.80 5.31 13.51
N GLU A 37 2.81 4.79 14.73
CA GLU A 37 3.21 3.40 15.01
C GLU A 37 2.31 2.40 14.28
N VAL A 38 0.99 2.57 14.36
CA VAL A 38 0.02 1.71 13.67
C VAL A 38 0.21 1.78 12.15
N LEU A 39 0.44 2.97 11.59
CA LEU A 39 0.66 3.15 10.16
C LEU A 39 2.00 2.56 9.69
N GLN A 40 3.03 2.52 10.54
CA GLN A 40 4.31 1.88 10.24
C GLN A 40 4.23 0.35 10.31
N GLN A 41 3.39 -0.18 11.20
CA GLN A 41 3.17 -1.63 11.38
C GLN A 41 2.14 -2.21 10.41
N ALA A 42 1.24 -1.38 9.86
CA ALA A 42 0.38 -1.79 8.78
C ALA A 42 1.24 -2.38 7.65
N PRO A 43 0.90 -3.56 7.09
CA PRO A 43 1.59 -4.05 5.91
C PRO A 43 1.60 -2.89 4.94
N LYS A 44 2.79 -2.50 4.48
CA LYS A 44 2.92 -1.56 3.38
C LYS A 44 2.14 -2.22 2.26
N VAL A 45 0.85 -1.90 2.13
CA VAL A 45 0.15 -1.98 0.87
C VAL A 45 1.10 -1.22 0.00
N SER A 46 1.81 -1.93 -0.87
CA SER A 46 2.81 -1.37 -1.75
C SER A 46 2.05 -0.30 -2.50
N LYS A 47 2.14 0.93 -1.97
CA LYS A 47 1.50 2.10 -2.53
C LYS A 47 2.28 2.24 -3.81
N ALA A 48 1.73 1.65 -4.87
CA ALA A 48 1.80 2.21 -6.19
C ALA A 48 1.91 3.73 -6.00
N PRO A 49 3.03 4.36 -6.40
CA PRO A 49 3.12 5.81 -6.37
C PRO A 49 1.83 6.36 -6.98
N GLU A 50 1.18 7.34 -6.35
CA GLU A 50 -0.01 7.93 -6.92
C GLU A 50 0.34 8.45 -8.33
N GLY A 51 -0.36 7.94 -9.36
CA GLY A 51 -0.03 8.21 -10.76
C GLY A 51 1.00 7.27 -11.41
N ALA A 52 1.43 6.20 -10.73
CA ALA A 52 2.29 5.18 -11.32
C ALA A 52 1.61 4.51 -12.51
N SER A 53 2.32 4.49 -13.62
CA SER A 53 1.96 3.71 -14.79
C SER A 53 1.98 2.21 -14.49
N VAL A 54 1.21 1.45 -15.26
CA VAL A 54 1.20 -0.02 -15.19
C VAL A 54 2.63 -0.59 -15.30
N GLY A 55 3.49 0.02 -16.13
CA GLY A 55 4.89 -0.40 -16.27
C GLY A 55 5.72 -0.21 -15.00
N GLU A 56 5.48 0.85 -14.24
CA GLU A 56 6.17 1.10 -12.97
C GLU A 56 5.75 0.10 -11.91
N LEU A 57 4.48 -0.30 -11.89
CA LEU A 57 3.99 -1.36 -11.00
C LEU A 57 4.66 -2.70 -11.29
N PHE A 58 4.78 -3.09 -12.56
CA PHE A 58 5.52 -4.30 -12.93
C PHE A 58 7.01 -4.22 -12.65
N ARG A 59 7.61 -3.02 -12.70
CA ARG A 59 9.01 -2.82 -12.32
C ARG A 59 9.19 -3.05 -10.81
N ILE A 60 8.38 -2.40 -9.97
CA ILE A 60 8.41 -2.54 -8.51
C ILE A 60 8.21 -4.01 -8.13
N TRP A 61 7.18 -4.65 -8.69
CA TRP A 61 6.89 -6.05 -8.41
C TRP A 61 8.07 -6.98 -8.77
N ARG A 62 8.74 -6.77 -9.92
CA ARG A 62 9.94 -7.55 -10.28
C ARG A 62 11.11 -7.31 -9.32
N GLU A 63 11.33 -6.08 -8.90
CA GLU A 63 12.40 -5.73 -7.95
C GLU A 63 12.17 -6.41 -6.59
N GLU A 64 10.93 -6.47 -6.11
CA GLU A 64 10.55 -7.11 -4.86
C GLU A 64 10.62 -8.65 -4.92
N ASN A 65 10.46 -9.25 -6.11
CA ASN A 65 10.41 -10.71 -6.30
C ASN A 65 11.71 -11.30 -6.88
N GLY A 66 12.83 -10.59 -6.78
CA GLY A 66 14.16 -11.13 -7.11
C GLY A 66 14.54 -11.05 -8.59
N GLY A 67 13.88 -10.22 -9.39
CA GLY A 67 14.17 -10.02 -10.80
C GLY A 67 13.24 -10.78 -11.74
N GLY A 68 13.63 -10.91 -13.01
CA GLY A 68 12.78 -11.37 -14.12
C GLY A 68 12.01 -12.67 -13.87
N VAL A 69 10.88 -12.80 -14.55
CA VAL A 69 9.98 -13.96 -14.51
C VAL A 69 10.07 -14.71 -15.83
N ASP A 70 10.42 -15.99 -15.76
CA ASP A 70 10.31 -16.90 -16.89
C ASP A 70 8.85 -17.35 -17.00
N PHE A 71 8.18 -16.89 -18.06
CA PHE A 71 6.85 -17.34 -18.39
C PHE A 71 6.92 -18.49 -19.39
N GLU A 72 6.24 -19.58 -19.10
CA GLU A 72 5.93 -20.56 -20.13
C GLU A 72 5.05 -19.88 -21.19
N LEU A 73 5.49 -19.94 -22.44
CA LEU A 73 4.70 -19.40 -23.54
C LEU A 73 3.41 -20.23 -23.65
N PRO A 74 2.24 -19.57 -23.78
CA PRO A 74 0.99 -20.30 -23.95
C PRO A 74 1.05 -21.12 -25.25
N ASP A 75 0.39 -22.28 -25.26
CA ASP A 75 0.27 -23.09 -26.47
C ASP A 75 -0.42 -22.27 -27.57
N ARG A 76 0.25 -22.16 -28.72
CA ARG A 76 -0.24 -21.45 -29.91
C ARG A 76 -0.66 -22.43 -31.01
N SER A 77 -0.83 -23.70 -30.69
CA SER A 77 -1.22 -24.75 -31.64
C SER A 77 -2.50 -24.40 -32.41
N GLU A 78 -3.49 -23.79 -31.74
CA GLU A 78 -4.74 -23.33 -32.37
C GLU A 78 -4.56 -22.24 -33.44
N TRP A 79 -3.42 -21.53 -33.45
CA TRP A 79 -3.14 -20.45 -34.41
C TRP A 79 -2.42 -20.95 -35.66
N LYS A 80 -1.93 -22.20 -35.65
CA LYS A 80 -1.15 -22.79 -36.74
C LYS A 80 -1.93 -22.85 -38.06
N ASP A 81 -3.23 -23.13 -37.98
CA ASP A 81 -4.11 -23.30 -39.15
C ASP A 81 -5.01 -22.08 -39.38
N ARG A 82 -4.82 -20.99 -38.62
CA ARG A 82 -5.57 -19.76 -38.86
C ARG A 82 -5.07 -19.13 -40.17
N PRO A 83 -5.95 -18.86 -41.15
CA PRO A 83 -5.54 -18.16 -42.35
C PRO A 83 -4.97 -16.79 -42.00
N LEU A 84 -3.81 -16.45 -42.58
CA LEU A 84 -3.22 -15.13 -42.49
C LEU A 84 -4.07 -14.16 -43.32
N ASP A 85 -4.84 -13.31 -42.65
CA ASP A 85 -5.50 -12.18 -43.29
C ASP A 85 -4.50 -11.04 -43.43
N PHE A 86 -4.05 -10.78 -44.66
CA PHE A 86 -3.12 -9.70 -44.97
C PHE A 86 -3.82 -8.38 -45.29
N GLY A 87 -5.16 -8.32 -45.23
CA GLY A 87 -5.95 -7.15 -45.58
C GLY A 87 -5.77 -6.75 -47.05
N THR A 88 -6.77 -7.02 -47.88
CA THR A 88 -6.86 -6.43 -49.23
C THR A 88 -7.29 -4.97 -49.20
#